data_AF-A0AAU1PL06-F1
#
_entry.id   AF-A0AAU1PL06-F1
#
_cell.length_a   1.000
_cell.length_b   1.000
_cell.length_c   1.000
_cell.angle_alpha   90.00
_cell.angle_beta   90.00
_cell.angle_gamma   90.00
#
_symmetry.space_group_name_H-M   'P 1'
#
loop_
_entity.id
_entity.type
_entity.pdbx_description
1 polymer ?
#
loop_
_entity_poly.entity_id
_entity_poly.type
_entity_poly.pdbx_seq_one_letter_code
_entity_poly.pdbx_strand_id
1 'polypeptide(L)'
;MSDLEFYADVLRSGTVLGLDAHSMPEQVTAVLGKDFGEHRTREAMIRDYGLIEFTWERGRADRTWRAVGFAVQVHRLETGGTEAVNPAIRAAYGPGRCRSVAWSGLIT
;
A
#
# COMPACT_ATOMS: atom_id res chain seq x y z
N MET A 1 -13.98 -13.61 -2.73
CA MET A 1 -13.17 -12.89 -3.71
C MET A 1 -11.71 -13.04 -3.30
N SER A 2 -10.84 -13.32 -4.25
CA SER A 2 -9.49 -13.83 -4.04
C SER A 2 -8.44 -12.74 -4.17
N ASP A 3 -7.25 -12.94 -3.62
CA ASP A 3 -6.13 -11.98 -3.70
C ASP A 3 -5.83 -11.57 -5.15
N LEU A 4 -6.09 -12.45 -6.12
CA LEU A 4 -5.96 -12.18 -7.55
C LEU A 4 -6.87 -11.05 -8.05
N GLU A 5 -8.10 -10.95 -7.55
CA GLU A 5 -9.02 -9.88 -7.96
C GLU A 5 -8.54 -8.51 -7.48
N PHE A 6 -7.98 -8.47 -6.26
CA PHE A 6 -7.32 -7.27 -5.74
C PHE A 6 -6.12 -6.87 -6.62
N TYR A 7 -5.20 -7.80 -6.93
CA TYR A 7 -4.05 -7.48 -7.77
C TYR A 7 -4.43 -7.09 -9.19
N ALA A 8 -5.39 -7.79 -9.80
CA ALA A 8 -5.88 -7.48 -11.13
C ALA A 8 -6.51 -6.08 -11.18
N ASP A 9 -7.27 -5.70 -10.15
CA ASP A 9 -7.88 -4.38 -10.09
C ASP A 9 -6.83 -3.26 -9.89
N VAL A 10 -5.83 -3.47 -9.04
CA VAL A 10 -4.73 -2.51 -8.86
C VAL A 10 -3.92 -2.37 -10.15
N LEU A 11 -3.55 -3.47 -10.80
CA LEU A 11 -2.79 -3.45 -12.06
C LEU A 11 -3.57 -2.79 -13.19
N ARG A 12 -4.89 -3.02 -13.26
CA ARG A 12 -5.75 -2.45 -14.29
C ARG A 12 -6.04 -0.97 -14.06
N SER A 13 -6.34 -0.58 -12.82
CA SER A 13 -6.76 0.78 -12.49
C SER A 13 -5.59 1.72 -12.19
N GLY A 14 -4.44 1.18 -11.77
CA GLY A 14 -3.37 1.95 -11.16
C GLY A 14 -3.73 2.51 -9.78
N THR A 15 -4.78 1.99 -9.15
CA THR A 15 -5.32 2.50 -7.88
C THR A 15 -5.57 1.40 -6.86
N VAL A 16 -5.59 1.77 -5.58
CA VAL A 16 -6.11 0.95 -4.47
C VAL A 16 -7.26 1.67 -3.80
N LEU A 17 -8.47 1.11 -3.90
CA LEU A 17 -9.70 1.76 -3.39
C LEU A 17 -9.89 3.20 -3.91
N GLY A 18 -9.46 3.47 -5.16
CA GLY A 18 -9.50 4.79 -5.78
C GLY A 18 -8.34 5.73 -5.42
N LEU A 19 -7.39 5.30 -4.56
CA LEU A 19 -6.15 6.03 -4.28
C LEU A 19 -5.08 5.67 -5.31
N ASP A 20 -4.34 6.67 -5.78
CA ASP A 20 -3.28 6.54 -6.78
C ASP A 20 -1.94 7.13 -6.30
N ALA A 21 -0.93 7.10 -7.17
CA ALA A 21 0.39 7.65 -6.92
C ALA A 21 0.42 9.18 -6.65
N HIS A 22 -0.70 9.88 -6.85
CA HIS A 22 -0.83 11.33 -6.63
C HIS A 22 -1.63 11.68 -5.38
N SER A 23 -2.13 10.68 -4.66
CA SER A 23 -2.97 10.89 -3.48
C SER A 23 -2.18 11.48 -2.31
N MET A 24 -2.76 12.50 -1.67
CA MET A 24 -2.15 13.21 -0.55
C MET A 24 -2.29 12.41 0.76
N PRO A 25 -1.42 12.66 1.76
CA PRO A 25 -1.42 11.91 3.02
C PRO A 25 -2.79 11.88 3.71
N GLU A 26 -3.53 12.97 3.65
CA GLU A 26 -4.86 13.11 4.27
C GLU A 26 -5.91 12.27 3.53
N GLN A 27 -5.83 12.21 2.19
CA GLN A 27 -6.73 11.40 1.36
C GLN A 27 -6.48 9.91 1.61
N VAL A 28 -5.21 9.50 1.69
CA VAL A 28 -4.84 8.11 1.99
C VAL A 28 -5.31 7.71 3.40
N THR A 29 -5.09 8.56 4.41
CA THR A 29 -5.58 8.31 5.77
C THR A 29 -7.11 8.27 5.87
N ALA A 30 -7.83 9.03 5.04
CA ALA A 30 -9.29 9.00 5.03
C ALA A 30 -9.85 7.65 4.53
N VAL A 31 -9.15 6.98 3.62
CA VAL A 31 -9.59 5.72 3.00
C VAL A 31 -9.01 4.49 3.72
N LEU A 32 -7.71 4.49 4.03
CA LEU A 32 -7.01 3.35 4.64
C LEU A 32 -6.95 3.41 6.18
N GLY A 33 -7.41 4.51 6.76
CA GLY A 33 -7.45 4.72 8.20
C GLY A 33 -6.16 5.32 8.78
N LYS A 34 -6.11 5.35 10.11
CA LYS A 34 -5.00 5.95 10.89
C LYS A 34 -4.00 4.94 11.44
N ASP A 35 -4.26 3.65 11.22
CA ASP A 35 -3.38 2.56 11.67
C ASP A 35 -2.30 2.34 10.60
N PHE A 36 -1.29 3.21 10.61
CA PHE A 36 -0.13 3.14 9.74
C PHE A 36 1.16 3.27 10.53
N GLY A 37 2.20 2.56 10.09
CA GLY A 37 3.57 2.89 10.46
C GLY A 37 4.01 4.15 9.70
N GLU A 38 4.63 5.12 10.37
CA GLU A 38 5.18 6.32 9.71
C GLU A 38 6.70 6.37 9.85
N HIS A 39 7.38 6.43 8.72
CA HIS A 39 8.79 6.80 8.66
C HIS A 39 8.91 8.17 8.00
N ARG A 40 9.31 9.19 8.76
CA ARG A 40 9.35 10.57 8.29
C ARG A 40 10.67 11.26 8.59
N THR A 41 11.25 11.87 7.57
CA THR A 41 12.40 12.77 7.65
C THR A 41 11.96 14.21 7.35
N ARG A 42 12.92 15.15 7.24
CA ARG A 42 12.61 16.52 6.83
C ARG A 42 12.07 16.60 5.41
N GLU A 43 12.47 15.69 4.54
CA GLU A 43 12.26 15.76 3.09
C GLU A 43 11.47 14.59 2.53
N ALA A 44 11.31 13.50 3.29
CA ALA A 44 10.59 12.31 2.85
C ALA A 44 9.62 11.83 3.94
N MET A 45 8.53 11.20 3.52
CA MET A 45 7.58 10.54 4.38
C MET A 45 7.09 9.27 3.71
N ILE A 46 7.13 8.18 4.45
CA ILE A 46 6.60 6.88 4.04
C ILE A 46 5.54 6.50 5.08
N ARG A 47 4.35 6.12 4.60
CA ARG A 47 3.32 5.51 5.45
C ARG A 47 3.03 4.10 4.98
N ASP A 48 3.12 3.20 5.94
CA ASP A 48 2.95 1.78 5.78
C ASP A 48 1.60 1.34 6.35
N TYR A 49 0.70 0.89 5.48
CA TYR A 49 -0.64 0.40 5.81
C TYR A 49 -0.71 -1.13 5.75
N GLY A 50 0.42 -1.82 5.96
CA GLY A 50 0.53 -3.27 5.88
C GLY A 50 0.91 -3.73 4.47
N LEU A 51 -0.06 -3.97 3.60
CA LEU A 51 0.22 -4.42 2.22
C LEU A 51 0.53 -3.26 1.28
N ILE A 52 0.15 -2.04 1.65
CA ILE A 52 0.28 -0.84 0.84
C ILE A 52 1.19 0.15 1.53
N GLU A 53 2.14 0.70 0.76
CA GLU A 53 3.00 1.78 1.20
C GLU A 53 2.81 2.99 0.29
N PHE A 54 2.68 4.18 0.88
CA PHE A 54 2.68 5.45 0.15
C PHE A 54 3.89 6.28 0.51
N THR A 55 4.46 6.95 -0.48
CA THR A 55 5.65 7.77 -0.35
C THR A 55 5.38 9.19 -0.82
N TRP A 56 5.81 10.14 0.00
CA TRP A 56 5.80 11.56 -0.29
C TRP A 56 7.17 12.16 -0.05
N GLU A 57 7.44 13.24 -0.77
CA GLU A 57 8.64 14.04 -0.59
C GLU A 57 8.29 15.51 -0.51
N ARG A 58 9.20 16.30 0.04
CA ARG A 58 9.13 17.76 -0.02
C ARG A 58 10.55 18.28 -0.10
N GLY A 59 10.82 19.20 -1.02
CA GLY A 59 12.17 19.72 -1.22
C GLY A 59 12.73 20.47 -0.01
N ARG A 60 11.88 20.95 0.90
CA ARG A 60 12.25 21.58 2.18
C ARG A 60 11.15 21.35 3.22
N ALA A 61 11.52 21.45 4.50
CA ALA A 61 10.63 21.16 5.63
C ALA A 61 9.41 22.09 5.77
N ASP A 62 9.43 23.26 5.14
CA ASP A 62 8.35 24.25 5.10
C ASP A 62 7.43 24.11 3.89
N ARG A 63 7.75 23.21 2.95
CA ARG A 63 6.95 22.95 1.76
C ARG A 63 5.91 21.87 1.99
N THR A 64 4.85 21.93 1.18
CA THR A 64 3.81 20.90 1.12
C THR A 64 4.41 19.60 0.61
N TRP A 65 3.89 18.48 1.11
CA TRP A 65 4.21 17.16 0.59
C TRP A 65 3.78 17.03 -0.88
N ARG A 66 4.62 16.41 -1.67
CA ARG A 66 4.36 15.95 -3.04
C ARG A 66 4.31 14.43 -3.01
N ALA A 67 3.26 13.84 -3.57
CA ALA A 67 3.19 12.40 -3.71
C ALA A 67 4.21 11.91 -4.75
N VAL A 68 4.94 10.86 -4.37
CA VAL A 68 5.98 10.22 -5.19
C VAL A 68 5.42 8.93 -5.80
N GLY A 69 4.64 8.18 -5.03
CA GLY A 69 3.97 6.98 -5.50
C GLY A 69 3.47 6.09 -4.38
N PHE A 70 2.98 4.92 -4.76
CA PHE A 70 2.64 3.85 -3.82
C PHE A 70 3.15 2.51 -4.33
N ALA A 71 3.34 1.56 -3.42
CA ALA A 71 3.76 0.20 -3.71
C ALA A 71 2.85 -0.82 -3.04
N VAL A 72 2.67 -1.97 -3.72
CA VAL A 72 2.01 -3.16 -3.16
C VAL A 72 3.08 -4.15 -2.72
N GLN A 73 3.20 -4.36 -1.42
CA GLN A 73 4.26 -5.17 -0.80
C GLN A 73 3.86 -6.65 -0.71
N VAL A 74 3.63 -7.30 -1.86
CA VAL A 74 3.10 -8.68 -1.95
C VAL A 74 3.90 -9.70 -1.12
N HIS A 75 5.22 -9.52 -1.00
CA HIS A 75 6.09 -10.38 -0.21
C HIS A 75 5.68 -10.47 1.27
N ARG A 76 4.97 -9.47 1.81
CA ARG A 76 4.53 -9.46 3.23
C ARG A 76 3.41 -10.44 3.52
N LEU A 77 2.76 -10.98 2.49
CA LEU A 77 1.80 -12.06 2.67
C LEU A 77 2.45 -13.37 3.13
N GLU A 78 3.75 -13.56 2.86
CA GLU A 78 4.48 -14.76 3.30
C GLU A 78 4.66 -14.80 4.82
N THR A 79 4.89 -13.64 5.45
CA THR A 79 5.19 -13.53 6.87
C THR A 79 4.02 -13.04 7.71
N GLY A 80 3.23 -12.09 7.20
CA GLY A 80 2.08 -11.49 7.89
C GLY A 80 0.74 -12.08 7.50
N GLY A 81 0.67 -12.94 6.47
CA GLY A 81 -0.57 -13.55 6.01
C GLY A 81 -1.69 -12.54 5.76
N THR A 82 -2.91 -12.89 6.13
CA THR A 82 -4.07 -11.98 6.04
C THR A 82 -3.91 -10.76 6.92
N GLU A 83 -3.13 -10.83 8.02
CA GLU A 83 -2.95 -9.71 8.93
C GLU A 83 -2.18 -8.52 8.33
N ALA A 84 -1.35 -8.78 7.33
CA ALA A 84 -0.71 -7.71 6.55
C ALA A 84 -1.70 -6.92 5.68
N VAL A 85 -2.89 -7.44 5.40
CA VAL A 85 -3.86 -6.75 4.54
C VAL A 85 -4.64 -5.71 5.35
N ASN A 86 -4.64 -4.45 4.91
CA ASN A 86 -5.39 -3.38 5.56
C ASN A 86 -6.90 -3.75 5.66
N PRO A 87 -7.58 -3.47 6.80
CA PRO A 87 -8.99 -3.80 6.98
C PRO A 87 -9.93 -3.24 5.90
N ALA A 88 -9.67 -2.04 5.36
CA ALA A 88 -10.48 -1.47 4.29
C ALA A 88 -10.38 -2.29 2.99
N ILE A 89 -9.19 -2.82 2.69
CA ILE A 89 -8.97 -3.71 1.54
C ILE A 89 -9.68 -5.05 1.77
N ARG A 90 -9.59 -5.63 2.98
CA ARG A 90 -10.32 -6.86 3.32
C ARG A 90 -11.84 -6.68 3.21
N ALA A 91 -12.36 -5.51 3.58
CA ALA A 91 -13.78 -5.20 3.47
C ALA A 91 -14.25 -5.13 2.00
N ALA A 92 -13.42 -4.60 1.10
CA ALA A 92 -13.74 -4.46 -0.32
C ALA A 92 -13.60 -5.78 -1.12
N TYR A 93 -12.56 -6.57 -0.85
CA TYR A 93 -12.21 -7.76 -1.66
C TYR A 93 -12.39 -9.09 -0.91
N GLY A 94 -12.78 -9.07 0.37
CA GLY A 94 -12.86 -10.26 1.23
C GLY A 94 -11.53 -10.58 1.92
N PRO A 95 -11.50 -11.59 2.82
CA PRO A 95 -10.36 -11.84 3.70
C PRO A 95 -9.07 -12.32 3.02
N GLY A 96 -9.02 -12.40 1.69
CA GLY A 96 -7.92 -13.04 0.97
C GLY A 96 -7.81 -14.53 1.31
N ARG A 97 -7.13 -15.30 0.46
CA ARG A 97 -6.84 -16.70 0.76
C ARG A 97 -5.40 -16.95 0.35
N CYS A 98 -4.47 -16.30 1.02
CA CYS A 98 -3.06 -16.52 0.74
C CYS A 98 -2.62 -17.83 1.40
N ARG A 99 -2.64 -18.93 0.63
CA ARG A 99 -1.69 -20.03 0.85
C ARG A 99 -0.37 -19.55 0.27
N SER A 100 0.69 -19.50 1.08
CA SER A 100 2.03 -19.22 0.57
C SER A 100 2.35 -20.22 -0.54
N VAL A 101 2.62 -19.71 -1.73
CA VAL A 101 3.35 -20.45 -2.75
C VAL A 101 4.65 -19.68 -2.87
N ALA A 102 5.69 -20.18 -2.21
CA ALA A 102 7.03 -19.61 -2.31
C ALA A 102 7.44 -19.60 -3.79
N TRP A 103 7.58 -18.41 -4.37
CA TRP A 103 8.06 -18.24 -5.74
C TRP A 103 9.51 -17.76 -5.68
N SER A 104 10.45 -18.70 -5.72
CA SER A 104 11.87 -18.38 -5.97
C SER A 104 12.08 -18.28 -7.47
N GLY A 105 12.13 -17.05 -7.99
CA GLY A 105 12.48 -16.76 -9.37
C GLY A 105 13.52 -15.64 -9.42
N LEU A 106 14.79 -16.02 -9.58
CA LEU A 106 15.90 -15.14 -9.96
C LEU A 106 15.58 -14.50 -11.32
N ILE A 107 15.61 -13.16 -11.39
CA ILE A 107 15.72 -12.45 -12.65
C ILE A 107 17.19 -12.04 -12.79
N THR A 108 17.90 -12.74 -13.66
CA THR A 108 19.23 -12.39 -14.24
C THR A 108 19.16 -11.14 -15.08
#